data_AF-K9TJY4-F1
#
_entry.id   AF-K9TJY4-F1
#
_cell.length_a   1.000
_cell.length_b   1.000
_cell.length_c   1.000
_cell.angle_alpha   90.00
_cell.angle_beta   90.00
_cell.angle_gamma   90.00
#
_symmetry.space_group_name_H-M   'P 1'
#
loop_
_entity.id
_entity.type
_entity.pdbx_description
1 polymer ?
#
loop_
_entity_poly.entity_id
_entity_poly.type
_entity_poly.pdbx_seq_one_letter_code
_entity_poly.pdbx_strand_id
1 'polypeptide(L)'
;MTSQLMVEPSSLMYSGIVLNTVQDLHLFKFTDELQARSDELLEKLKTGLLTSEEEAELAGISDLARIFTYANTLLADRQKWSQTPSENSSEPEPKNYVNTATYSKIAEVLDETWLSSSQR
;
A
#
# COMPACT_ATOMS: atom_id res chain seq x y z
N MET A 1 -22.42 -13.47 20.24
CA MET A 1 -21.38 -12.78 19.45
C MET A 1 -22.11 -11.96 18.41
N THR A 2 -21.98 -10.64 18.45
CA THR A 2 -22.55 -9.75 17.42
C THR A 2 -21.64 -9.85 16.20
N SER A 3 -22.07 -10.60 15.19
CA SER A 3 -21.43 -10.58 13.88
C SER A 3 -21.64 -9.19 13.31
N GLN A 4 -20.64 -8.31 13.47
CA GLN A 4 -20.68 -7.00 12.83
C GLN A 4 -20.62 -7.26 11.33
N LEU A 5 -21.65 -6.83 10.60
CA LEU A 5 -21.56 -6.71 9.15
C LEU A 5 -20.36 -5.80 8.89
N MET A 6 -19.34 -6.30 8.22
CA MET A 6 -18.14 -5.53 7.90
C MET A 6 -17.84 -5.78 6.43
N VAL A 7 -17.74 -4.70 5.67
CA VAL A 7 -17.24 -4.79 4.30
C VAL A 7 -15.73 -4.95 4.39
N GLU A 8 -15.23 -6.05 3.84
CA GLU A 8 -13.80 -6.32 3.80
C GLU A 8 -13.07 -5.22 3.02
N PRO A 9 -12.08 -4.52 3.63
CA PRO A 9 -11.35 -3.45 2.96
C PRO A 9 -10.66 -3.91 1.67
N SER A 10 -10.27 -5.19 1.62
CA SER A 10 -9.68 -5.82 0.44
C SER A 10 -10.60 -5.83 -0.78
N SER A 11 -11.92 -5.96 -0.57
CA SER A 11 -12.92 -5.92 -1.64
C SER A 11 -13.02 -4.53 -2.29
N LEU A 12 -12.77 -3.48 -1.53
CA LEU A 12 -12.80 -2.09 -2.00
C LEU A 12 -11.52 -1.71 -2.74
N MET A 13 -10.45 -2.52 -2.66
CA MET A 13 -9.18 -2.18 -3.29
C MET A 13 -9.23 -2.18 -4.82
N TYR A 14 -9.98 -3.11 -5.41
CA TYR A 14 -9.96 -3.32 -6.86
C TYR A 14 -10.56 -2.15 -7.65
N SER A 15 -11.56 -1.46 -7.12
CA SER A 15 -12.28 -0.38 -7.79
C SER A 15 -12.19 0.97 -7.06
N GLY A 16 -11.78 0.97 -5.79
CA GLY A 16 -11.87 2.14 -4.92
C GLY A 16 -10.61 3.01 -4.85
N ILE A 17 -9.53 2.62 -5.53
CA ILE A 17 -8.21 3.23 -5.36
C ILE A 17 -7.58 3.50 -6.71
N VAL A 18 -6.87 4.62 -6.80
CA VAL A 18 -5.97 4.94 -7.92
C VAL A 18 -4.62 5.39 -7.40
N LEU A 19 -3.59 5.18 -8.22
CA LEU A 19 -2.27 5.75 -7.99
C LEU A 19 -2.24 7.18 -8.55
N ASN A 20 -1.81 8.13 -7.73
CA ASN A 20 -1.64 9.52 -8.12
C ASN A 20 -0.19 9.94 -7.96
N THR A 21 0.34 10.71 -8.91
CA THR A 21 1.73 11.19 -8.84
C THR A 21 1.73 12.65 -8.41
N VAL A 22 2.39 12.95 -7.30
CA VAL A 22 2.52 14.32 -6.77
C VAL A 22 4.00 14.56 -6.48
N GLN A 23 4.62 15.51 -7.19
CA GLN A 23 6.03 15.89 -6.98
C GLN A 23 6.96 14.66 -6.95
N ASP A 24 6.83 13.80 -7.96
CA ASP A 24 7.59 12.54 -8.12
C ASP A 24 7.28 11.43 -7.08
N LEU A 25 6.28 11.64 -6.21
CA LEU A 25 5.75 10.62 -5.30
C LEU A 25 4.53 9.93 -5.90
N HIS A 26 4.59 8.61 -6.05
CA HIS A 26 3.42 7.80 -6.38
C HIS A 26 2.68 7.44 -5.09
N LEU A 27 1.55 8.10 -4.84
CA LEU A 27 0.73 7.93 -3.64
C LEU A 27 -0.62 7.33 -3.99
N PHE A 28 -1.14 6.48 -3.12
CA PHE A 28 -2.50 5.94 -3.23
C PHE A 28 -3.52 7.00 -2.82
N LYS A 29 -4.61 7.11 -3.58
CA LYS A 29 -5.79 7.90 -3.22
C LYS A 29 -7.06 7.14 -3.59
N PHE A 30 -8.19 7.55 -3.03
CA PHE A 30 -9.48 7.04 -3.46
C PHE A 30 -9.83 7.49 -4.88
N THR A 31 -10.64 6.67 -5.56
CA THR A 31 -11.37 7.13 -6.75
C THR A 31 -12.36 8.21 -6.36
N ASP A 32 -12.73 9.05 -7.32
CA ASP A 32 -13.73 10.10 -7.08
C ASP A 32 -15.08 9.51 -6.65
N GLU A 33 -15.41 8.32 -7.17
CA GLU A 33 -16.61 7.55 -6.78
C GLU A 33 -16.56 7.09 -5.32
N LEU A 34 -15.46 6.44 -4.89
CA LEU A 34 -15.36 5.97 -3.50
C LEU A 34 -15.25 7.15 -2.53
N GLN A 35 -14.58 8.23 -2.91
CA GLN A 35 -14.51 9.45 -2.12
C GLN A 35 -15.91 10.07 -1.95
N ALA A 36 -16.67 10.24 -3.03
CA ALA A 36 -18.04 10.75 -2.97
C ALA A 36 -18.93 9.86 -2.10
N ARG A 37 -18.82 8.53 -2.23
CA ARG A 37 -19.55 7.58 -1.39
C ARG A 37 -19.20 7.70 0.09
N SER A 38 -17.90 7.85 0.41
CA SER A 38 -17.44 8.09 1.77
C SER A 38 -18.03 9.38 2.34
N ASP A 39 -18.05 10.45 1.55
CA ASP A 39 -18.55 11.76 1.99
C ASP A 39 -20.07 11.70 2.25
N GLU A 40 -20.83 11.04 1.36
CA GLU A 40 -22.27 10.78 1.56
C GLU A 40 -22.55 10.01 2.86
N LEU A 41 -21.79 8.95 3.12
CA LEU A 41 -21.92 8.14 4.33
C LEU A 41 -21.60 8.97 5.58
N LEU A 42 -20.57 9.82 5.52
CA LEU A 42 -20.23 10.71 6.64
C LEU A 42 -21.32 11.77 6.90
N GLU A 43 -21.96 12.30 5.86
CA GLU A 43 -23.11 13.20 6.02
C GLU A 43 -24.30 12.47 6.66
N LYS A 44 -24.60 11.25 6.19
CA LYS A 44 -25.64 10.42 6.82
C LYS A 44 -25.33 10.14 8.28
N LEU A 45 -24.05 9.95 8.64
CA LEU A 45 -23.62 9.67 10.01
C LEU A 45 -23.93 10.85 10.92
N LYS A 46 -23.64 12.06 10.45
CA LYS A 46 -23.96 13.30 11.17
C LYS A 46 -25.46 13.46 11.40
N THR A 47 -26.28 13.00 10.45
CA THR A 47 -27.76 13.06 10.56
C THR A 47 -28.37 11.88 11.33
N GLY A 48 -27.57 10.87 11.71
CA GLY A 48 -28.06 9.66 12.38
C GLY A 48 -28.93 8.76 11.49
N LEU A 49 -28.76 8.85 10.16
CA LEU A 49 -29.59 8.14 9.17
C LEU A 49 -28.89 6.93 8.53
N LEU A 50 -27.76 6.47 9.08
CA LEU A 50 -27.11 5.27 8.55
C LEU A 50 -27.91 4.01 8.82
N THR A 51 -27.97 3.15 7.81
CA THR A 51 -28.34 1.74 8.02
C THR A 51 -27.14 0.94 8.51
N SER A 52 -27.38 -0.24 9.08
CA SER A 52 -26.31 -1.13 9.53
C SER A 52 -25.38 -1.58 8.39
N GLU A 53 -25.91 -1.71 7.17
CA GLU A 53 -25.11 -1.98 5.97
C GLU A 53 -24.22 -0.79 5.59
N GLU A 54 -24.74 0.43 5.70
CA GLU A 54 -23.96 1.64 5.46
C GLU A 54 -22.87 1.82 6.54
N GLU A 55 -23.12 1.42 7.79
CA GLU A 55 -22.12 1.47 8.87
C GLU A 55 -21.00 0.48 8.58
N ALA A 56 -21.34 -0.71 8.09
CA ALA A 56 -20.40 -1.74 7.64
C ALA A 56 -19.52 -1.24 6.49
N GLU A 57 -20.13 -0.54 5.53
CA GLU A 57 -19.45 0.05 4.38
C GLU A 57 -18.50 1.17 4.82
N LEU A 58 -18.96 2.10 5.65
CA LEU A 58 -18.15 3.21 6.17
C LEU A 58 -16.97 2.69 7.01
N ALA A 59 -17.17 1.62 7.78
CA ALA A 59 -16.09 0.96 8.52
C ALA A 59 -15.03 0.38 7.57
N GLY A 60 -15.45 -0.32 6.51
CA GLY A 60 -14.56 -0.86 5.49
C GLY A 60 -13.75 0.22 4.76
N ILE A 61 -14.41 1.33 4.39
CA ILE A 61 -13.76 2.50 3.76
C ILE A 61 -12.76 3.15 4.74
N SER A 62 -13.10 3.26 6.02
CA SER A 62 -12.24 3.86 7.04
C SER A 62 -10.97 3.03 7.28
N ASP A 63 -11.11 1.71 7.36
CA ASP A 63 -9.96 0.81 7.49
C ASP A 63 -9.06 0.87 6.24
N LEU A 64 -9.68 0.96 5.06
CA LEU A 64 -8.97 1.14 3.82
C LEU A 64 -8.15 2.45 3.79
N ALA A 65 -8.74 3.56 4.25
CA ALA A 65 -8.05 4.85 4.39
C ALA A 65 -6.82 4.75 5.30
N ARG A 66 -6.94 3.99 6.41
CA ARG A 66 -5.84 3.78 7.36
C ARG A 66 -4.68 3.01 6.73
N ILE A 67 -4.99 1.97 5.94
CA ILE A 67 -4.00 1.17 5.22
C ILE A 67 -3.19 2.06 4.26
N PHE A 68 -3.85 2.89 3.45
CA PHE A 68 -3.12 3.75 2.51
C PHE A 68 -2.43 4.93 3.15
N THR A 69 -2.96 5.48 4.23
CA THR A 69 -2.23 6.50 5.02
C THR A 69 -0.89 5.93 5.49
N TYR A 70 -0.88 4.70 6.01
CA TYR A 70 0.35 4.02 6.39
C TYR A 70 1.28 3.76 5.19
N ALA A 71 0.75 3.20 4.09
CA ALA A 71 1.53 2.94 2.88
C ALA A 71 2.14 4.23 2.30
N ASN A 72 1.34 5.29 2.18
CA ASN A 72 1.78 6.59 1.68
C ASN A 72 2.84 7.23 2.58
N THR A 73 2.74 7.07 3.91
CA THR A 73 3.77 7.54 4.85
C THR A 73 5.09 6.83 4.58
N LEU A 74 5.08 5.50 4.46
CA LEU A 74 6.30 4.73 4.15
C LEU A 74 6.92 5.12 2.79
N LEU A 75 6.09 5.40 1.79
CA LEU A 75 6.56 5.82 0.47
C LEU A 75 7.18 7.22 0.51
N ALA A 76 6.56 8.15 1.24
CA ALA A 76 7.08 9.50 1.44
C ALA A 76 8.40 9.49 2.22
N ASP A 77 8.51 8.67 3.27
CA ASP A 77 9.72 8.55 4.08
C ASP A 77 10.91 8.00 3.26
N ARG A 78 10.67 6.99 2.41
CA ARG A 78 11.73 6.46 1.52
C ARG A 78 12.25 7.51 0.56
N GLN A 79 11.38 8.34 0.01
CA GLN A 79 11.76 9.40 -0.93
C GLN A 79 12.50 10.56 -0.25
N LYS A 80 12.12 10.87 1.00
CA LYS A 80 12.86 11.81 1.84
C LYS A 80 14.30 11.36 2.09
N TRP A 81 14.52 10.06 2.30
CA TRP A 81 15.87 9.50 2.46
C TRP A 81 16.67 9.44 1.15
N SER A 82 16.03 9.33 -0.01
CA SER A 82 16.72 9.39 -1.30
C SER A 82 17.15 10.81 -1.73
N GLN A 83 16.69 11.87 -1.05
CA GLN A 83 17.09 13.25 -1.33
C GLN A 83 18.14 13.83 -0.37
N THR A 84 18.89 12.99 0.36
CA THR A 84 20.07 13.51 1.09
C THR A 84 21.12 14.02 0.09
N PRO A 85 21.60 15.27 0.21
CA PRO A 85 22.59 15.82 -0.71
C PRO A 85 23.86 14.98 -0.67
N SER A 86 24.30 14.55 -1.85
CA SER A 86 25.67 14.12 -2.08
C SER A 86 26.60 15.33 -1.86
N GLU A 87 27.08 15.51 -0.64
CA GLU A 87 28.24 16.36 -0.34
C GLU A 87 29.28 15.54 0.43
N ASN A 88 30.23 15.03 -0.35
CA ASN A 88 31.64 14.79 -0.06
C ASN A 88 32.08 15.04 1.40
N SER A 89 32.34 13.97 2.17
CA SER A 89 33.37 13.98 3.21
C SER A 89 33.81 12.56 3.55
N SER A 90 35.12 12.37 3.59
CA SER A 90 35.85 11.11 3.73
C SER A 90 35.64 10.36 5.06
N GLU A 91 35.65 9.02 4.96
CA GLU A 91 35.96 7.97 5.98
C GLU A 91 34.97 7.65 7.13
N PRO A 92 35.00 6.43 7.69
CA PRO A 92 34.86 5.12 7.04
C PRO A 92 33.64 4.33 7.59
N GLU A 93 33.10 3.46 6.74
CA GLU A 93 31.95 2.54 6.94
C GLU A 93 31.81 1.89 8.34
N PRO A 94 30.64 1.99 9.02
CA PRO A 94 30.23 1.00 9.99
C PRO A 94 29.48 -0.13 9.28
N LYS A 95 30.12 -1.30 9.27
CA LYS A 95 29.54 -2.57 8.84
C LYS A 95 28.22 -2.84 9.59
N ASN A 96 27.09 -2.94 8.87
CA ASN A 96 26.08 -3.90 9.28
C ASN A 96 25.17 -4.36 8.13
N TYR A 97 25.07 -5.68 8.08
CA TYR A 97 24.30 -6.55 7.20
C TYR A 97 22.81 -6.15 7.09
N VAL A 98 22.21 -6.27 5.90
CA VAL A 98 21.11 -7.20 5.56
C VAL A 98 20.59 -6.93 4.13
N ASN A 99 20.92 -7.85 3.22
CA ASN A 99 20.22 -8.35 2.02
C ASN A 99 19.34 -7.41 1.16
N THR A 100 19.92 -6.90 0.08
CA THR A 100 19.22 -6.56 -1.18
C THR A 100 19.60 -7.47 -2.36
N ALA A 101 20.41 -8.51 -2.14
CA ALA A 101 20.91 -9.39 -3.20
C ALA A 101 20.07 -10.65 -3.46
N THR A 102 18.82 -10.74 -2.99
CA THR A 102 18.10 -12.03 -2.97
C THR A 102 17.12 -12.24 -4.14
N TYR A 103 16.74 -11.24 -4.93
CA TYR A 103 15.79 -11.50 -6.03
C TYR A 103 16.45 -11.77 -7.39
N SER A 104 17.66 -11.27 -7.63
CA SER A 104 18.33 -11.48 -8.93
C SER A 104 19.09 -12.81 -9.04
N LYS A 105 19.52 -13.39 -7.91
CA LYS A 105 20.28 -14.67 -7.89
C LYS A 105 19.38 -15.91 -7.97
N ILE A 106 18.12 -15.82 -7.51
CA ILE A 106 17.19 -16.96 -7.51
C ILE A 106 16.66 -17.25 -8.92
N ALA A 107 16.50 -16.21 -9.76
CA ALA A 107 16.06 -16.38 -11.15
C ALA A 107 17.11 -17.12 -12.01
N GLU A 108 18.41 -16.89 -11.77
CA GLU A 108 19.50 -17.58 -12.49
C GLU A 108 19.61 -19.07 -12.13
N VAL A 109 19.32 -19.46 -10.88
CA VAL A 109 19.49 -20.84 -10.41
C VAL A 109 18.34 -21.76 -10.84
N LEU A 110 17.16 -21.20 -11.12
CA LEU A 110 15.97 -21.99 -11.51
C LEU A 110 15.94 -22.38 -13.00
N ASP A 111 16.67 -21.67 -13.86
CA ASP A 111 16.72 -21.99 -15.29
C ASP A 111 17.73 -23.13 -15.59
N GLU A 112 18.83 -23.20 -14.83
CA GLU A 112 19.87 -24.23 -15.03
C GLU A 112 19.48 -25.62 -14.50
N THR A 113 18.58 -25.69 -13.52
CA THR A 113 18.16 -26.95 -12.91
C THR A 113 17.13 -27.72 -13.74
N TRP A 114 16.43 -27.06 -14.67
CA TRP A 114 15.46 -27.71 -15.57
C TRP A 114 16.08 -28.25 -16.86
N LEU A 115 17.14 -27.63 -17.40
CA LEU A 115 17.79 -28.14 -18.62
C LEU A 115 18.62 -29.41 -18.37
N SER A 116 19.21 -29.57 -17.17
CA SER A 116 20.10 -30.69 -16.90
C SER A 116 19.36 -32.01 -16.58
N SER A 117 18.07 -31.96 -16.27
CA SER A 117 17.25 -33.16 -15.99
C SER A 117 16.57 -33.77 -17.22
N SER A 118 16.68 -33.15 -18.40
CA SER A 118 16.03 -33.64 -19.63
C SER A 118 16.98 -34.36 -20.61
N GLN A 119 18.20 -34.70 -20.19
CA GLN A 119 19.24 -35.35 -21.02
C GLN A 119 19.93 -36.56 -20.36
N ARG A 120 19.27 -37.27 -19.44
CA ARG A 120 19.73 -38.60 -18.99
C ARG A 120 18.65 -39.65 -19.10
#